data_AF-A0A969QQG2-F1
#
_entry.id   AF-A0A969QQG2-F1
#
_cell.length_a   1.000
_cell.length_b   1.000
_cell.length_c   1.000
_cell.angle_alpha   90.00
_cell.angle_beta   90.00
_cell.angle_gamma   90.00
#
_symmetry.space_group_name_H-M   'P 1'
#
loop_
_entity.id
_entity.type
_entity.pdbx_description
1 polymer ?
#
loop_
_entity_poly.entity_id
_entity_poly.type
_entity_poly.pdbx_seq_one_letter_code
_entity_poly.pdbx_strand_id
1 'polypeptide(L)'
;MNRHLTSSLVFSSVVFYGGTSIAQETPPPPRPAIVAGPIEVNGIAGKVNGKVITKNQVSFMLAPVYAQLVTQFPRRGPQFEAKFKEAKANIVQELIDRQIILTEFKQLGATIKPNIIDDEIKRQMRELYNGDESKFREELKRSRLTMEGYRELTKEKMVVQAMRSQQFSEAPPPLP
;
A
#
# COMPACT_ATOMS: atom_id res chain seq x y z
N MET A 1 48.39 43.41 -48.61
CA MET A 1 49.78 43.71 -49.01
C MET A 1 50.71 43.20 -47.93
N ASN A 2 51.52 42.20 -48.28
CA ASN A 2 52.82 41.76 -47.76
C ASN A 2 53.20 41.95 -46.27
N ARG A 3 53.42 40.79 -45.62
CA ARG A 3 54.59 40.28 -44.87
C ARG A 3 55.50 41.26 -44.10
N HIS A 4 56.11 40.69 -43.06
CA HIS A 4 57.53 40.78 -42.61
C HIS A 4 57.55 40.91 -41.07
N LEU A 5 57.80 39.81 -40.33
CA LEU A 5 59.13 39.37 -39.88
C LEU A 5 59.95 40.53 -39.31
N THR A 6 60.23 40.52 -38.00
CA THR A 6 61.60 40.46 -37.47
C THR A 6 61.61 40.36 -35.95
N SER A 7 62.66 39.71 -35.48
CA SER A 7 62.96 39.25 -34.13
C SER A 7 64.04 40.15 -33.53
N SER A 8 63.96 40.49 -32.24
CA SER A 8 65.07 40.30 -31.28
C SER A 8 64.85 41.04 -29.96
N LEU A 9 64.84 40.22 -28.90
CA LEU A 9 65.42 40.39 -27.57
C LEU A 9 66.02 41.76 -27.18
N VAL A 10 65.62 42.24 -25.99
CA VAL A 10 66.58 42.51 -24.89
C VAL A 10 65.94 42.15 -23.53
N PHE A 11 66.76 41.50 -22.71
CA PHE A 11 66.64 41.09 -21.31
C PHE A 11 65.91 42.07 -20.37
N SER A 12 65.19 41.52 -19.38
CA SER A 12 65.68 41.47 -18.00
C SER A 12 64.60 40.98 -17.02
N SER A 13 65.08 40.42 -15.92
CA SER A 13 64.51 40.38 -14.57
C SER A 13 63.61 39.19 -14.15
N VAL A 14 64.30 38.31 -13.41
CA VAL A 14 63.92 37.69 -12.12
C VAL A 14 62.79 36.66 -12.15
N VAL A 15 63.22 35.40 -12.12
CA VAL A 15 62.43 34.22 -11.76
C VAL A 15 62.13 34.26 -10.26
N PHE A 16 60.88 34.51 -9.90
CA PHE A 16 60.34 34.11 -8.61
C PHE A 16 59.84 32.66 -8.72
N TYR A 17 60.49 31.76 -7.98
CA TYR A 17 60.01 30.41 -7.72
C TYR A 17 58.72 30.50 -6.88
N GLY A 18 57.56 30.49 -7.52
CA GLY A 18 56.28 30.24 -6.90
C GLY A 18 55.90 28.79 -7.14
N GLY A 19 56.03 27.94 -6.12
CA GLY A 19 55.60 26.54 -6.19
C GLY A 19 54.11 26.45 -6.47
N THR A 20 53.74 25.75 -7.55
CA THR A 20 52.37 25.32 -7.80
C THR A 20 52.04 24.19 -6.84
N SER A 21 51.40 24.50 -5.72
CA SER A 21 50.72 23.48 -4.92
C SER A 21 49.53 22.96 -5.73
N ILE A 22 49.70 21.78 -6.32
CA ILE A 22 48.57 20.97 -6.80
C ILE A 22 47.75 20.65 -5.56
N ALA A 23 46.59 21.29 -5.42
CA ALA A 23 45.61 20.94 -4.40
C ALA A 23 45.13 19.51 -4.68
N GLN A 24 45.48 18.60 -3.77
CA GLN A 24 45.06 17.21 -3.80
C GLN A 24 43.60 17.18 -3.36
N GLU A 25 42.69 17.09 -4.34
CA GLU A 25 41.25 16.98 -4.10
C GLU A 25 40.98 15.64 -3.39
N THR A 26 40.70 15.72 -2.08
CA THR A 26 40.37 14.53 -1.27
C THR A 26 39.12 13.88 -1.86
N PRO A 27 39.13 12.55 -2.12
CA PRO A 27 37.94 11.88 -2.61
C PRO A 27 36.79 12.10 -1.62
N PRO A 28 35.55 12.34 -2.12
CA PRO A 28 34.41 12.59 -1.26
C PRO A 28 34.22 11.42 -0.29
N PRO A 29 33.83 11.69 0.97
CA PRO A 29 33.62 10.63 1.94
C PRO A 29 32.61 9.61 1.40
N PRO A 30 32.83 8.30 1.64
CA PRO A 30 31.88 7.28 1.22
C PRO A 30 30.51 7.60 1.83
N ARG A 31 29.50 7.70 0.97
CA ARG A 31 28.10 7.86 1.41
C ARG A 31 27.78 6.73 2.40
N PRO A 32 27.13 7.01 3.53
CA PRO A 32 26.71 5.95 4.44
C PRO A 32 25.86 4.96 3.64
N ALA A 33 26.26 3.70 3.63
CA ALA A 33 25.44 2.63 3.09
C ALA A 33 24.10 2.67 3.85
N ILE A 34 22.99 2.83 3.12
CA ILE A 34 21.67 2.58 3.70
C ILE A 34 21.71 1.10 4.06
N VAL A 35 21.93 0.80 5.34
CA VAL A 35 21.77 -0.54 5.86
C VAL A 35 20.29 -0.84 5.71
N ALA A 36 19.94 -1.53 4.63
CA ALA A 36 18.63 -2.11 4.46
C ALA A 36 18.51 -3.18 5.56
N GLY A 37 18.10 -2.74 6.75
CA GLY A 37 17.67 -3.65 7.80
C GLY A 37 16.56 -4.56 7.25
N PRO A 38 16.31 -5.71 7.90
CA PRO A 38 15.27 -6.63 7.46
C PRO A 38 13.96 -5.84 7.25
N ILE A 39 13.53 -5.72 6.00
CA ILE A 39 12.20 -5.23 5.69
C ILE A 39 11.28 -6.30 6.25
N GLU A 40 10.57 -6.03 7.36
CA GLU A 40 9.50 -6.89 7.83
C GLU A 40 8.46 -6.97 6.70
N VAL A 41 8.63 -7.94 5.79
CA VAL A 41 7.89 -7.93 4.52
C VAL A 41 6.40 -8.13 4.75
N ASN A 42 5.97 -8.74 5.86
CA ASN A 42 4.62 -8.71 6.41
C ASN A 42 4.64 -9.35 7.80
N GLY A 43 4.55 -8.59 8.89
CA GLY A 43 4.38 -9.21 10.21
C GLY A 43 3.07 -10.01 10.30
N ILE A 44 3.04 -11.07 11.09
CA ILE A 44 1.85 -11.92 11.28
C ILE A 44 0.97 -11.32 12.38
N ALA A 45 -0.31 -11.07 12.07
CA ALA A 45 -1.31 -10.65 13.02
C ALA A 45 -2.10 -11.85 13.60
N GLY A 46 -2.21 -12.95 12.86
CA GLY A 46 -2.87 -14.17 13.29
C GLY A 46 -2.79 -15.29 12.24
N LYS A 47 -3.24 -16.50 12.59
CA LYS A 47 -3.38 -17.64 11.67
C LYS A 47 -4.73 -18.31 11.87
N VAL A 48 -5.42 -18.63 10.78
CA VAL A 48 -6.74 -19.28 10.78
C VAL A 48 -6.77 -20.33 9.68
N ASN A 49 -6.99 -21.60 10.03
CA ASN A 49 -7.07 -22.71 9.08
C ASN A 49 -5.93 -22.73 8.03
N GLY A 50 -4.71 -22.43 8.47
CA GLY A 50 -3.52 -22.39 7.61
C GLY A 50 -3.29 -21.07 6.85
N LYS A 51 -4.26 -20.16 6.79
CA LYS A 51 -4.10 -18.83 6.17
C LYS A 51 -3.63 -17.80 7.20
N VAL A 52 -2.61 -17.03 6.82
CA VAL A 52 -1.97 -16.01 7.65
C VAL A 52 -2.68 -14.68 7.45
N ILE A 53 -3.08 -14.03 8.56
CA ILE A 53 -3.56 -12.65 8.57
C ILE A 53 -2.33 -11.75 8.76
N THR A 54 -2.10 -10.82 7.84
CA THR A 54 -0.91 -9.97 7.87
C THR A 54 -1.18 -8.63 8.55
N LYS A 55 -0.13 -8.02 9.14
CA LYS A 55 -0.19 -6.65 9.68
C LYS A 55 -0.66 -5.65 8.61
N ASN A 56 -0.26 -5.84 7.35
CA ASN A 56 -0.65 -4.96 6.25
C ASN A 56 -2.16 -5.02 5.94
N GLN A 57 -2.77 -6.21 6.01
CA GLN A 57 -4.23 -6.35 5.88
C GLN A 57 -4.98 -5.61 7.00
N VAL A 58 -4.53 -5.79 8.24
CA VAL A 58 -5.10 -5.09 9.41
C VAL A 58 -4.98 -3.57 9.23
N SER A 59 -3.78 -3.08 8.89
CA SER A 59 -3.53 -1.64 8.69
C SER A 59 -4.38 -1.06 7.56
N PHE A 60 -4.57 -1.79 6.46
CA PHE A 60 -5.39 -1.35 5.33
C PHE A 60 -6.85 -1.18 5.74
N MET A 61 -7.42 -2.16 6.44
CA MET A 61 -8.80 -2.06 6.96
C MET A 61 -8.94 -1.01 8.07
N LEU A 62 -7.88 -0.77 8.85
CA LEU A 62 -7.88 0.18 9.95
C LEU A 62 -7.74 1.64 9.49
N ALA A 63 -7.15 1.88 8.32
CA ALA A 63 -6.92 3.23 7.78
C ALA A 63 -8.17 4.15 7.79
N PRO A 64 -9.35 3.75 7.26
CA PRO A 64 -10.54 4.61 7.29
C PRO A 64 -11.02 4.88 8.72
N VAL A 65 -11.00 3.87 9.59
CA VAL A 65 -11.41 4.03 11.00
C VAL A 65 -10.45 4.96 11.74
N TYR A 66 -9.14 4.82 11.48
CA TYR A 66 -8.12 5.72 12.01
C TYR A 66 -8.35 7.17 11.59
N ALA A 67 -8.63 7.42 10.31
CA ALA A 67 -8.92 8.77 9.80
C ALA A 67 -10.14 9.40 10.49
N GLN A 68 -11.19 8.60 10.71
CA GLN A 68 -12.37 9.02 11.48
C GLN A 68 -12.01 9.33 12.94
N LEU A 69 -11.25 8.47 13.61
CA LEU A 69 -10.84 8.67 15.00
C LEU A 69 -9.95 9.90 15.19
N VAL A 70 -9.02 10.18 14.27
CA VAL A 70 -8.19 11.38 14.35
C VAL A 70 -9.03 12.66 14.19
N THR A 71 -10.10 12.60 13.39
CA THR A 71 -11.04 13.71 13.24
C THR A 71 -11.87 13.92 14.51
N GLN A 72 -12.33 12.83 15.14
CA GLN A 72 -13.13 12.87 16.38
C GLN A 72 -12.29 13.26 17.61
N PHE A 73 -11.02 12.86 17.65
CA PHE A 73 -10.12 13.10 18.79
C PHE A 73 -8.82 13.80 18.35
N PRO A 74 -8.85 15.10 18.01
CA PRO A 74 -7.67 15.81 17.48
C PRO A 74 -6.45 15.79 18.42
N ARG A 75 -6.68 15.75 19.74
CA ARG A 75 -5.62 15.73 20.76
C ARG A 75 -5.08 14.33 21.07
N ARG A 76 -5.63 13.27 20.47
CA ARG A 76 -5.20 11.87 20.62
C ARG A 76 -4.94 11.45 22.08
N GLY A 77 -5.91 11.72 22.95
CA GLY A 77 -5.81 11.39 24.38
C GLY A 77 -6.13 9.92 24.71
N PRO A 78 -6.28 9.57 26.01
CA PRO A 78 -6.54 8.19 26.43
C PRO A 78 -7.76 7.54 25.77
N GLN A 79 -8.81 8.31 25.49
CA GLN A 79 -10.00 7.82 24.80
C GLN A 79 -9.73 7.43 23.34
N PHE A 80 -8.86 8.18 22.65
CA PHE A 80 -8.43 7.86 21.28
C PHE A 80 -7.69 6.52 21.27
N GLU A 81 -6.73 6.33 22.18
CA GLU A 81 -5.97 5.08 22.28
C GLU A 81 -6.85 3.87 22.59
N ALA A 82 -7.80 4.03 23.52
CA ALA A 82 -8.77 2.99 23.84
C ALA A 82 -9.61 2.61 22.62
N LYS A 83 -10.16 3.61 21.90
CA LYS A 83 -10.97 3.40 20.69
C LYS A 83 -10.16 2.84 19.53
N PHE A 84 -8.91 3.25 19.37
CA PHE A 84 -8.02 2.73 18.36
C PHE A 84 -7.67 1.26 18.61
N LYS A 85 -7.38 0.90 19.86
CA LYS A 85 -7.12 -0.50 20.26
C LYS A 85 -8.35 -1.38 20.05
N GLU A 86 -9.53 -0.89 20.43
CA GLU A 86 -10.82 -1.55 20.20
C GLU A 86 -11.05 -1.78 18.70
N ALA A 87 -10.92 -0.74 17.87
CA ALA A 87 -11.08 -0.82 16.42
C ALA A 87 -10.11 -1.82 15.79
N LYS A 88 -8.84 -1.80 16.22
CA LYS A 88 -7.83 -2.76 15.75
C LYS A 88 -8.21 -4.20 16.10
N ALA A 89 -8.67 -4.46 17.32
CA ALA A 89 -9.10 -5.79 17.74
C ALA A 89 -10.30 -6.28 16.91
N ASN A 90 -11.30 -5.42 16.70
CA ASN A 90 -12.48 -5.74 15.89
C ASN A 90 -12.11 -6.06 14.44
N ILE A 91 -11.15 -5.34 13.86
CA ILE A 91 -10.68 -5.62 12.48
C ILE A 91 -9.93 -6.94 12.39
N VAL A 92 -9.10 -7.27 13.38
CA VAL A 92 -8.43 -8.57 13.43
C VAL A 92 -9.49 -9.68 13.49
N GLN A 93 -10.52 -9.51 14.33
CA GLN A 93 -11.61 -10.49 14.43
C GLN A 93 -12.39 -10.59 13.11
N GLU A 94 -12.75 -9.49 12.47
CA GLU A 94 -13.45 -9.50 11.17
C GLU A 94 -12.63 -10.22 10.09
N LEU A 95 -11.30 -10.06 10.09
CA LEU A 95 -10.41 -10.79 9.18
C LEU A 95 -10.38 -12.30 9.47
N ILE A 96 -10.43 -12.68 10.75
CA ILE A 96 -10.54 -14.08 11.19
C ILE A 96 -11.86 -14.68 10.70
N ASP A 97 -12.97 -14.02 10.98
CA ASP A 97 -14.32 -14.51 10.66
C ASP A 97 -14.50 -14.63 9.15
N ARG A 98 -14.05 -13.62 8.39
CA ARG A 98 -14.00 -13.68 6.92
C ARG A 98 -13.24 -14.91 6.45
N GLN A 99 -12.11 -15.22 7.07
CA GLN A 99 -11.30 -16.37 6.67
C GLN A 99 -11.98 -17.70 6.98
N ILE A 100 -12.67 -17.80 8.12
CA ILE A 100 -13.48 -18.98 8.47
C ILE A 100 -14.55 -19.20 7.40
N ILE A 101 -15.33 -18.18 7.08
CA ILE A 101 -16.42 -18.24 6.09
C ILE A 101 -15.90 -18.65 4.70
N LEU A 102 -14.77 -18.06 4.25
CA LEU A 102 -14.18 -18.43 2.96
C LEU A 102 -13.68 -19.88 2.94
N THR A 103 -13.19 -20.38 4.06
CA THR A 103 -12.77 -21.79 4.18
C THR A 103 -13.99 -22.71 4.16
N GLU A 104 -15.05 -22.40 4.90
CA GLU A 104 -16.31 -23.16 4.91
C GLU A 104 -16.94 -23.21 3.51
N PHE A 105 -17.02 -22.08 2.81
CA PHE A 105 -17.53 -22.03 1.43
C PHE A 105 -16.76 -22.97 0.49
N LYS A 106 -15.43 -23.03 0.63
CA LYS A 106 -14.61 -23.97 -0.15
C LYS A 106 -14.90 -25.42 0.20
N GLN A 107 -15.13 -25.73 1.47
CA GLN A 107 -15.48 -27.08 1.93
C GLN A 107 -16.84 -27.55 1.41
N LEU A 108 -17.80 -26.64 1.25
CA LEU A 108 -19.09 -26.92 0.63
C LEU A 108 -19.00 -27.27 -0.87
N GLY A 109 -17.85 -27.03 -1.53
CA GLY A 109 -17.68 -27.26 -2.97
C GLY A 109 -18.49 -26.30 -3.85
N ALA A 110 -19.10 -25.27 -3.25
CA ALA A 110 -19.88 -24.28 -3.97
C ALA A 110 -18.96 -23.37 -4.79
N THR A 111 -19.47 -22.88 -5.93
CA THR A 111 -18.74 -21.95 -6.80
C THR A 111 -19.66 -20.83 -7.27
N ILE A 112 -19.09 -19.62 -7.40
CA ILE A 112 -19.79 -18.48 -7.98
C ILE A 112 -19.48 -18.45 -9.48
N LYS A 113 -20.52 -18.34 -10.30
CA LYS A 113 -20.36 -18.23 -11.76
C LYS A 113 -19.62 -16.92 -12.11
N PRO A 114 -18.64 -16.94 -13.03
CA PRO A 114 -17.86 -15.76 -13.42
C PRO A 114 -18.72 -14.54 -13.81
N ASN A 115 -19.79 -14.78 -14.58
CA ASN A 115 -20.69 -13.72 -15.04
C ASN A 115 -21.33 -12.93 -13.90
N ILE A 116 -21.64 -13.59 -12.78
CA ILE A 116 -22.24 -12.95 -11.61
C ILE A 116 -21.24 -11.98 -10.95
N ILE A 117 -19.96 -12.36 -10.93
CA ILE A 117 -18.89 -11.48 -10.43
C ILE A 117 -18.72 -10.29 -11.37
N ASP A 118 -18.77 -10.51 -12.69
CA ASP A 118 -18.65 -9.43 -13.67
C ASP A 118 -19.82 -8.44 -13.60
N ASP A 119 -21.03 -8.92 -13.36
CA ASP A 119 -22.20 -8.07 -13.19
C ASP A 119 -22.15 -7.27 -11.89
N GLU A 120 -21.62 -7.86 -10.82
CA GLU A 120 -21.30 -7.16 -9.56
C GLU A 120 -20.28 -6.04 -9.81
N ILE A 121 -19.19 -6.31 -10.52
CA ILE A 121 -18.17 -5.31 -10.84
C ILE A 121 -18.78 -4.18 -11.68
N LYS A 122 -19.58 -4.51 -12.71
CA LYS A 122 -20.28 -3.50 -13.51
C LYS A 122 -21.22 -2.66 -12.65
N ARG A 123 -21.89 -3.26 -11.66
CA ARG A 123 -22.75 -2.53 -10.72
C ARG A 123 -21.93 -1.57 -9.88
N GLN A 124 -20.84 -2.03 -9.28
CA GLN A 124 -19.92 -1.18 -8.50
C GLN A 124 -19.33 -0.05 -9.34
N MET A 125 -19.00 -0.30 -10.60
CA MET A 125 -18.52 0.73 -11.53
C MET A 125 -19.58 1.82 -11.76
N ARG A 126 -20.86 1.42 -11.95
CA ARG A 126 -21.97 2.38 -12.09
C ARG A 126 -22.20 3.18 -10.82
N GLU A 127 -22.22 2.53 -9.66
CA GLU A 127 -22.55 3.14 -8.37
C GLU A 127 -21.45 4.04 -7.82
N LEU A 128 -20.19 3.62 -7.91
CA LEU A 128 -19.05 4.30 -7.27
C LEU A 128 -18.34 5.28 -8.22
N TYR A 129 -18.43 5.05 -9.53
CA TYR A 129 -17.70 5.84 -10.54
C TYR A 129 -18.61 6.43 -11.61
N ASN A 130 -19.94 6.43 -11.40
CA ASN A 130 -20.93 6.91 -12.36
C ASN A 130 -20.81 6.24 -13.75
N GLY A 131 -20.32 5.01 -13.79
CA GLY A 131 -20.08 4.27 -15.04
C GLY A 131 -18.81 4.67 -15.79
N ASP A 132 -17.98 5.55 -15.22
CA ASP A 132 -16.71 5.99 -15.82
C ASP A 132 -15.62 4.94 -15.60
N GLU A 133 -15.39 4.12 -16.64
CA GLU A 133 -14.38 3.07 -16.61
C GLU A 133 -12.94 3.61 -16.50
N SER A 134 -12.70 4.84 -16.98
CA SER A 134 -11.36 5.44 -16.89
C SER A 134 -11.02 5.81 -15.45
N LYS A 135 -11.98 6.39 -14.71
CA LYS A 135 -11.83 6.63 -13.27
C LYS A 135 -11.67 5.33 -12.49
N PHE A 136 -12.43 4.30 -12.84
CA PHE A 136 -12.29 2.99 -12.21
C PHE A 136 -10.88 2.40 -12.42
N ARG A 137 -10.37 2.43 -13.66
CA ARG A 137 -9.00 1.96 -13.97
C ARG A 137 -7.91 2.79 -13.29
N GLU A 138 -8.11 4.10 -13.17
CA GLU A 138 -7.21 4.98 -12.44
C GLU A 138 -7.15 4.61 -10.95
N GLU A 139 -8.30 4.33 -10.34
CA GLU A 139 -8.37 3.87 -8.95
C GLU A 139 -7.68 2.53 -8.74
N LEU A 140 -7.87 1.57 -9.66
CA LEU A 140 -7.13 0.29 -9.63
C LEU A 140 -5.62 0.52 -9.67
N LYS A 141 -5.13 1.41 -10.53
CA LYS A 141 -3.70 1.78 -10.60
C LYS A 141 -3.21 2.43 -9.30
N ARG A 142 -3.98 3.38 -8.76
CA ARG A 142 -3.66 4.07 -7.49
C ARG A 142 -3.55 3.09 -6.33
N SER A 143 -4.43 2.10 -6.31
CA SER A 143 -4.47 1.02 -5.32
C SER A 143 -3.52 -0.15 -5.63
N ARG A 144 -2.73 -0.07 -6.71
CA ARG A 144 -1.82 -1.13 -7.20
C ARG A 144 -2.51 -2.49 -7.35
N LEU A 145 -3.76 -2.46 -7.83
CA LEU A 145 -4.61 -3.63 -7.97
C LEU A 145 -4.85 -3.92 -9.46
N THR A 146 -4.77 -5.19 -9.85
CA THR A 146 -5.13 -5.63 -11.21
C THR A 146 -6.63 -5.88 -11.30
N MET A 147 -7.18 -5.91 -12.52
CA MET A 147 -8.59 -6.25 -12.73
C MET A 147 -8.93 -7.66 -12.22
N GLU A 148 -8.01 -8.62 -12.42
CA GLU A 148 -8.15 -9.97 -11.89
C GLU A 148 -8.13 -9.99 -10.35
N GLY A 149 -7.21 -9.22 -9.74
CA GLY A 149 -7.18 -9.05 -8.29
C GLY A 149 -8.47 -8.45 -7.76
N TYR A 150 -9.02 -7.45 -8.44
CA TYR A 150 -10.32 -6.85 -8.09
C TYR A 150 -11.47 -7.84 -8.23
N ARG A 151 -11.46 -8.68 -9.27
CA ARG A 151 -12.45 -9.74 -9.46
C ARG A 151 -12.41 -10.76 -8.32
N GLU A 152 -11.22 -11.18 -7.89
CA GLU A 152 -11.10 -12.11 -6.75
C GLU A 152 -11.56 -11.47 -5.44
N LEU A 153 -11.20 -10.21 -5.18
CA LEU A 153 -11.69 -9.47 -4.00
C LEU A 153 -13.22 -9.35 -3.99
N THR A 154 -13.80 -9.07 -5.17
CA THR A 154 -15.25 -8.98 -5.36
C THR A 154 -15.92 -10.31 -5.09
N LYS A 155 -15.40 -11.40 -5.67
CA LYS A 155 -15.87 -12.76 -5.44
C LYS A 155 -15.83 -13.14 -3.96
N GLU A 156 -14.71 -12.92 -3.28
CA GLU A 156 -14.61 -13.21 -1.85
C GLU A 156 -15.63 -12.41 -1.03
N LYS A 157 -15.85 -11.12 -1.36
CA LYS A 157 -16.87 -10.29 -0.70
C LYS A 157 -18.27 -10.87 -0.91
N MET A 158 -18.60 -11.28 -2.14
CA MET A 158 -19.90 -11.88 -2.46
C MET A 158 -20.11 -13.21 -1.70
N VAL A 159 -19.08 -14.06 -1.63
CA VAL A 159 -19.13 -15.31 -0.84
C VAL A 159 -19.45 -15.00 0.61
N VAL A 160 -18.72 -14.08 1.22
CA VAL A 160 -18.89 -13.73 2.64
C VAL A 160 -20.29 -13.18 2.90
N GLN A 161 -20.78 -12.30 2.03
CA GLN A 161 -22.13 -11.75 2.12
C GLN A 161 -23.20 -12.84 1.99
N ALA A 162 -23.08 -13.73 1.00
CA ALA A 162 -24.01 -14.82 0.78
C ALA A 162 -24.06 -15.79 1.98
N MET A 163 -22.89 -16.24 2.45
CA MET A 163 -22.79 -17.16 3.59
C MET A 163 -23.35 -16.54 4.87
N ARG A 164 -23.02 -15.26 5.17
CA ARG A 164 -23.61 -14.55 6.32
C ARG A 164 -25.13 -14.48 6.19
N SER A 165 -25.65 -14.11 5.01
CA SER A 165 -27.10 -14.01 4.79
C SER A 165 -27.83 -15.35 4.97
N GLN A 166 -27.22 -16.47 4.58
CA GLN A 166 -27.79 -17.80 4.77
C GLN A 166 -27.87 -18.16 6.26
N GLN A 167 -26.80 -17.95 7.02
CA GLN A 167 -26.75 -18.22 8.46
C GLN A 167 -27.81 -17.43 9.23
N PHE A 168 -28.05 -16.16 8.86
CA PHE A 168 -29.09 -15.34 9.49
C PHE A 168 -30.52 -15.65 9.00
N SER A 169 -30.68 -16.20 7.79
CA SER A 169 -32.00 -16.62 7.30
C SER A 169 -32.49 -17.91 7.98
N GLU A 170 -31.56 -18.71 8.49
CA GLU A 170 -31.84 -19.98 9.17
C GLU A 170 -32.02 -19.81 10.70
N ALA A 171 -31.62 -18.66 11.25
CA ALA A 171 -31.86 -18.31 12.65
C ALA A 171 -33.33 -17.88 12.85
N PRO A 172 -34.06 -18.43 13.84
CA PRO A 172 -35.44 -18.03 14.09
C PRO A 172 -35.53 -16.52 14.37
N PRO A 173 -36.56 -15.81 13.86
CA PRO A 173 -36.68 -14.37 14.02
C PRO A 173 -36.66 -14.00 15.51
N PRO A 174 -36.03 -12.86 15.89
CA PRO A 174 -36.08 -12.39 17.26
C PRO A 174 -37.55 -12.24 17.66
N LEU A 175 -37.93 -12.93 18.74
CA LEU A 175 -39.30 -12.84 19.27
C LEU A 175 -39.61 -11.35 19.57
N PRO A 176 -40.80 -10.87 19.20
CA PRO A 176 -41.21 -9.47 19.41
C PRO A 176 -41.23 -9.08 20.88
#